data_AF-A0A4Y3M7P6-F1
#
_entry.id   AF-A0A4Y3M7P6-F1
#
_cell.length_a   1.000
_cell.length_b   1.000
_cell.length_c   1.000
_cell.angle_alpha   90.00
_cell.angle_beta   90.00
_cell.angle_gamma   90.00
#
_symmetry.space_group_name_H-M   'P 1'
#
loop_
_entity.id
_entity.type
_entity.pdbx_description
1 polymer ?
#
loop_
_entity_poly.entity_id
_entity_poly.type
_entity_poly.pdbx_seq_one_letter_code
_entity_poly.pdbx_strand_id
1 'polypeptide(L)' 'MEGDAPQTPQFEIDADTPHLAVALCRDAQLWGTLHSRQPQEVKDHLALKLAMLIGADIWG' A
#
# COMPACT_ATOMS: atom_id res chain seq x y z
N MET A 1 -28.45 1.49 19.25
CA MET A 1 -27.75 0.81 18.14
C MET A 1 -26.33 1.33 18.18
N GLU A 2 -25.42 0.58 18.76
CA GLU A 2 -23.98 0.90 18.69
C GLU A 2 -23.54 0.74 17.24
N GLY A 3 -23.00 1.82 16.69
CA GLY A 3 -22.46 1.84 15.34
C GLY A 3 -21.17 1.03 15.34
N ASP A 4 -21.21 -0.12 14.67
CA ASP A 4 -20.03 -0.91 14.38
C ASP A 4 -19.09 -0.04 13.54
N ALA A 5 -18.02 0.48 14.17
CA ALA A 5 -17.00 1.21 13.45
C ALA A 5 -16.32 0.24 12.48
N PRO A 6 -16.02 0.64 11.24
CA PRO A 6 -15.34 -0.25 10.30
C PRO A 6 -14.00 -0.67 10.91
N GLN A 7 -13.89 -1.95 11.26
CA GLN A 7 -12.66 -2.51 11.79
C GLN A 7 -11.61 -2.43 10.69
N THR A 8 -10.59 -1.62 10.91
CA THR A 8 -9.42 -1.59 10.03
C THR A 8 -8.74 -2.96 10.10
N PRO A 9 -8.50 -3.63 8.95
CA PRO A 9 -7.77 -4.88 8.95
C PRO A 9 -6.39 -4.66 9.57
N GLN A 10 -6.10 -5.39 10.65
CA GLN A 10 -4.79 -5.40 11.28
C GLN A 10 -3.87 -6.26 10.40
N PHE A 11 -2.86 -5.63 9.81
CA PHE A 11 -1.80 -6.33 9.10
C PHE A 11 -0.63 -6.48 10.08
N GLU A 12 -0.17 -7.71 10.32
CA GLU A 12 1.09 -7.95 11.03
C GLU A 12 2.24 -7.48 10.15
N ILE A 13 2.95 -6.43 10.60
CA ILE A 13 4.16 -5.94 9.95
C ILE A 13 5.34 -6.55 10.70
N ASP A 14 6.07 -7.44 10.03
CA ASP A 14 7.27 -8.08 10.55
C ASP A 14 8.44 -7.08 10.57
N ALA A 15 8.93 -6.78 11.77
CA ALA A 15 9.96 -5.77 12.04
C ALA A 15 11.34 -6.10 11.46
N ASP A 16 11.60 -7.36 11.07
CA ASP A 16 12.84 -7.78 10.42
C ASP A 16 12.81 -7.64 8.89
N THR A 17 11.67 -7.23 8.32
CA THR A 17 11.52 -7.00 6.88
C THR A 17 12.21 -5.68 6.50
N PRO A 18 13.08 -5.64 5.48
CA PRO A 18 13.66 -4.38 5.01
C PRO A 18 12.53 -3.40 4.73
N HIS A 19 12.51 -2.26 5.45
CA HIS A 19 11.44 -1.24 5.49
C HIS A 19 10.35 -1.53 4.47
N LEU A 20 9.23 -2.10 4.87
CA LEU A 20 8.15 -2.54 3.97
C LEU A 20 7.82 -1.45 2.93
N ALA A 21 7.89 -0.18 3.31
CA ALA A 21 7.81 0.95 2.39
C ALA A 21 8.79 0.92 1.20
N VAL A 22 10.06 0.57 1.41
CA VAL A 22 11.09 0.44 0.38
C VAL A 22 10.77 -0.71 -0.58
N ALA A 23 10.34 -1.86 -0.05
CA ALA A 23 9.95 -3.01 -0.87
C ALA A 23 8.73 -2.67 -1.75
N LEU A 24 7.70 -2.07 -1.16
CA LEU A 24 6.49 -1.64 -1.87
C LEU A 24 6.78 -0.58 -2.94
N CYS A 25 7.66 0.39 -2.65
CA CYS A 25 8.09 1.37 -3.64
C CYS A 25 8.78 0.70 -4.84
N ARG A 26 9.65 -0.28 -4.59
CA ARG A 26 10.36 -1.01 -5.64
C ARG A 26 9.41 -1.82 -6.51
N ASP A 27 8.46 -2.52 -5.90
CA ASP A 27 7.48 -3.33 -6.63
C ASP A 27 6.56 -2.45 -7.48
N ALA A 28 6.15 -1.29 -6.96
CA ALA A 28 5.36 -0.30 -7.70
C ALA A 28 6.11 0.23 -8.94
N GLN A 29 7.41 0.52 -8.81
CA GLN A 29 8.24 0.95 -9.94
C GLN A 29 8.37 -0.14 -11.02
N LEU A 30 8.59 -1.38 -10.58
CA LEU A 30 8.67 -2.52 -11.50
C LEU A 30 7.33 -2.72 -12.22
N TRP A 31 6.23 -2.66 -11.49
CA TRP A 31 4.89 -2.76 -12.04
C TRP A 31 4.60 -1.68 -13.07
N GLY A 32 4.91 -0.42 -12.76
CA GLY A 32 4.72 0.71 -13.68
C GLY A 32 5.57 0.60 -14.96
N THR A 33 6.77 0.02 -14.85
CA THR A 33 7.63 -0.27 -16.01
C THR A 33 7.03 -1.36 -16.90
N LEU A 34 6.55 -2.45 -16.30
CA LEU A 34 5.95 -3.57 -17.04
C LEU A 34 4.58 -3.22 -17.64
N HIS A 35 3.84 -2.30 -17.02
CA HIS A 35 2.48 -1.95 -17.40
C HIS A 35 2.30 -0.47 -17.74
N SER A 36 3.22 0.09 -18.52
CA SER A 36 3.26 1.52 -18.87
C SER A 36 1.96 2.06 -19.49
N ARG A 37 1.20 1.22 -20.20
CA ARG A 37 -0.06 1.55 -20.88
C ARG A 37 -1.31 1.45 -19.98
N GLN A 38 -1.16 1.23 -18.69
CA GLN A 38 -2.32 1.17 -17.79
C GLN A 38 -3.12 2.49 -17.79
N PRO A 39 -4.46 2.41 -17.71
CA PRO A 39 -5.32 3.57 -17.54
C PRO A 39 -4.92 4.40 -16.31
N GLN A 40 -5.13 5.71 -16.38
CA GLN A 40 -4.77 6.63 -15.31
C GLN A 40 -5.47 6.27 -13.98
N GLU A 41 -6.74 5.88 -14.04
CA GLU A 41 -7.53 5.44 -12.88
C GLU A 41 -6.87 4.28 -12.12
N VAL A 42 -6.25 3.34 -12.83
CA VAL A 42 -5.54 2.19 -12.22
C VAL A 42 -4.27 2.67 -11.53
N LYS A 43 -3.55 3.63 -12.12
CA LYS A 43 -2.34 4.22 -11.53
C LYS A 43 -2.67 4.99 -10.26
N ASP A 44 -3.75 5.77 -10.27
CA ASP A 44 -4.19 6.56 -9.12
C ASP A 44 -4.64 5.63 -7.97
N HIS A 45 -5.37 4.56 -8.29
CA HIS A 45 -5.80 3.58 -7.30
C HIS A 45 -4.61 2.82 -6.68
N LEU A 46 -3.62 2.45 -7.49
CA LEU A 46 -2.39 1.82 -7.02
C LEU A 46 -1.58 2.76 -6.12
N ALA A 47 -1.41 4.02 -6.52
CA ALA A 47 -0.71 5.02 -5.73
C ALA A 47 -1.38 5.25 -4.36
N LEU A 48 -2.72 5.33 -4.33
CA LEU A 48 -3.48 5.46 -3.09
C LEU A 48 -3.28 4.25 -2.17
N LYS A 49 -3.33 3.02 -2.71
CA LYS A 49 -3.08 1.80 -1.92
C LYS A 49 -1.67 1.75 -1.34
N LEU A 50 -0.66 2.11 -2.14
CA LEU A 50 0.72 2.17 -1.68
C LEU A 50 0.89 3.21 -0.56
N ALA A 51 0.31 4.40 -0.72
CA ALA A 51 0.36 5.43 0.31
C ALA A 51 -0.30 4.98 1.63
N MET A 52 -1.41 4.24 1.56
CA MET A 52 -2.07 3.67 2.76
C MET A 52 -1.19 2.61 3.43
N LEU A 53 -0.57 1.71 2.67
CA LEU A 53 0.28 0.66 3.22
C LEU A 53 1.56 1.24 3.85
N ILE A 54 2.20 2.20 3.18
CA ILE A 54 3.36 2.92 3.70
C ILE A 54 2.97 3.75 4.93
N GLY A 55 1.81 4.40 4.91
CA GLY A 55 1.28 5.11 6.08
C GLY A 55 1.04 4.17 7.27
N ALA A 56 0.49 2.98 7.04
CA ALA A 56 0.33 1.99 8.10
C ALA A 56 1.69 1.48 8.64
N ASP A 57 2.69 1.34 7.77
CA ASP A 57 4.05 0.93 8.12
C ASP A 57 4.81 1.97 8.96
N ILE A 58 4.56 3.26 8.73
CA ILE A 58 5.26 4.35 9.46
C ILE A 58 4.63 4.62 10.83
N TRP A 59 3.31 4.39 10.98
CA TRP A 59 2.53 4.81 12.15
C TRP A 59 2.01 3.65 13.02
N GLY A 60 2.19 2.40 12.58
CA GLY A 60 1.88 1.19 13.35
C GLY A 60 3.07 0.73 14.19
#